data_AF-A0A838QIQ5-F1
#
_entry.id   AF-A0A838QIQ5-F1
#
_cell.length_a   1.000
_cell.length_b   1.000
_cell.length_c   1.000
_cell.angle_alpha   90.00
_cell.angle_beta   90.00
_cell.angle_gamma   90.00
#
_symmetry.space_group_name_H-M   'P 1'
#
loop_
_entity.id
_entity.type
_entity.pdbx_description
1 polymer ?
#
loop_
_entity_poly.entity_id
_entity_poly.type
_entity_poly.pdbx_seq_one_letter_code
_entity_poly.pdbx_strand_id
1 'polypeptide(L)'
;MAASTQAPPATSPPSEFIRGIGPLAAISLVVGSMIGSGIFIVSADIGRQVTDWGPGALLLVWVITGAMTVTGALAYAELAAMMPRAGGQYVFLREGLSPAAGFLYGWTLFTVIQTGTIAAVAVAFARFLGVLVPSITPDIFLSLGSLHLPGAADPIQLGLSPQRLVAVVMIAVLTAINIRGVRLGAAIQTVFSVAKIGALA
;
A
#
# COMPACT_ATOMS: atom_id res chain seq x y z
N MET A 1 -10.61 -5.67 64.25
CA MET A 1 -10.00 -4.84 63.19
C MET A 1 -10.20 -5.60 61.87
N ALA A 2 -11.34 -5.42 61.21
CA ALA A 2 -11.65 -6.10 59.95
C ALA A 2 -11.18 -5.20 58.80
N ALA A 3 -10.20 -5.68 58.03
CA ALA A 3 -9.71 -4.98 56.85
C ALA A 3 -10.81 -4.96 55.78
N SER A 4 -11.25 -3.76 55.40
CA SER A 4 -12.16 -3.53 54.30
C SER A 4 -11.45 -3.86 52.97
N THR A 5 -11.84 -4.96 52.34
CA THR A 5 -11.41 -5.32 50.99
C THR A 5 -11.96 -4.31 50.00
N GLN A 6 -11.12 -3.38 49.52
CA GLN A 6 -11.48 -2.51 48.39
C GLN A 6 -11.61 -3.35 47.13
N ALA A 7 -12.73 -3.21 46.42
CA ALA A 7 -12.93 -3.77 45.11
C ALA A 7 -11.92 -3.17 44.10
N PRO A 8 -11.41 -3.97 43.14
CA PRO A 8 -10.45 -3.46 42.15
C PRO A 8 -11.07 -2.32 41.31
N PRO A 9 -10.27 -1.32 40.91
CA PRO A 9 -10.76 -0.19 40.12
C PRO A 9 -11.33 -0.69 38.79
N ALA A 10 -12.54 -0.22 38.44
CA ALA A 10 -13.21 -0.56 37.20
C ALA A 10 -12.31 -0.20 36.00
N THR A 11 -11.91 -1.21 35.23
CA THR A 11 -11.20 -1.05 33.96
C THR A 11 -12.05 -0.22 33.03
N SER A 12 -11.52 0.90 32.54
CA SER A 12 -12.13 1.74 31.51
C SER A 12 -12.65 0.88 30.35
N PRO A 13 -13.86 1.12 29.83
CA PRO A 13 -14.36 0.36 28.69
C PRO A 13 -13.37 0.47 27.52
N PRO A 14 -13.13 -0.62 26.77
CA PRO A 14 -12.20 -0.61 25.64
C PRO A 14 -12.62 0.48 24.66
N SER A 15 -11.65 1.28 24.19
CA SER A 15 -11.92 2.35 23.23
C SER A 15 -12.50 1.76 21.94
N GLU A 16 -13.81 1.84 21.78
CA GLU A 16 -14.49 1.33 20.59
C GLU A 16 -14.21 2.28 19.42
N PHE A 17 -13.82 1.73 18.27
CA PHE A 17 -13.59 2.52 17.07
C PHE A 17 -14.89 3.21 16.65
N ILE A 18 -14.83 4.52 16.41
CA ILE A 18 -15.97 5.28 15.90
C ILE A 18 -16.28 4.78 14.49
N ARG A 19 -17.51 4.27 14.28
CA ARG A 19 -18.01 3.88 12.95
C ARG A 19 -18.29 5.11 12.10
N GLY A 20 -17.23 5.68 11.52
CA GLY A 20 -17.28 6.91 10.73
C GLY A 20 -17.42 6.72 9.21
N ILE A 21 -17.35 5.48 8.71
CA ILE A 21 -17.31 5.19 7.26
C ILE A 21 -18.56 4.40 6.86
N GLY A 22 -19.39 4.98 6.00
CA GLY A 22 -20.54 4.31 5.39
C GLY A 22 -20.15 3.43 4.18
N PRO A 23 -21.09 2.62 3.65
CA PRO A 23 -20.80 1.65 2.58
C PRO A 23 -20.30 2.31 1.30
N LEU A 24 -20.90 3.43 0.87
CA LEU A 24 -20.46 4.17 -0.32
C LEU A 24 -19.05 4.75 -0.14
N ALA A 25 -18.75 5.27 1.05
CA ALA A 25 -17.42 5.78 1.38
C ALA A 25 -16.38 4.65 1.41
N ALA A 26 -16.74 3.47 1.92
CA ALA A 26 -15.88 2.29 1.91
C ALA A 26 -15.60 1.81 0.48
N ILE A 27 -16.63 1.71 -0.38
CA ILE A 27 -16.48 1.32 -1.79
C ILE A 27 -15.59 2.34 -2.52
N SER A 28 -15.87 3.63 -2.35
CA SER A 28 -15.08 4.70 -2.98
C SER A 28 -13.61 4.66 -2.55
N LEU A 29 -13.34 4.39 -1.28
CA LEU A 29 -11.97 4.25 -0.77
C LEU A 29 -11.25 3.06 -1.43
N VAL A 30 -11.93 1.91 -1.56
CA VAL A 30 -11.36 0.73 -2.22
C VAL A 30 -11.09 1.02 -3.70
N VAL A 31 -12.08 1.54 -4.44
CA VAL A 31 -11.93 1.87 -5.88
C VAL A 31 -10.79 2.88 -6.10
N GLY A 32 -10.74 3.95 -5.30
CA GLY A 32 -9.70 4.97 -5.40
C GLY A 32 -8.30 4.48 -5.03
N SER A 33 -8.20 3.42 -4.21
CA SER A 33 -6.92 2.77 -3.88
C SER A 33 -6.45 1.82 -4.99
N MET A 34 -7.38 1.16 -5.69
CA MET A 34 -7.06 0.20 -6.75
C MET A 34 -6.71 0.86 -8.09
N ILE A 35 -7.38 1.98 -8.42
CA ILE A 35 -7.06 2.74 -9.63
C ILE A 35 -5.75 3.50 -9.43
N GLY A 36 -4.70 3.07 -10.14
CA GLY A 36 -3.36 3.63 -10.05
C GLY A 36 -2.64 3.66 -11.40
N SER A 37 -1.33 3.92 -11.36
CA SER A 37 -0.50 3.96 -12.58
C SER A 37 -0.38 2.61 -13.29
N GLY A 38 -0.77 1.51 -12.65
CA GLY A 38 -0.73 0.16 -13.22
C GLY A 38 -1.54 0.02 -14.51
N ILE A 39 -2.68 0.73 -14.64
CA ILE A 39 -3.51 0.69 -15.85
C ILE A 39 -2.75 1.22 -17.09
N PHE A 40 -1.80 2.13 -16.89
CA PHE A 40 -1.00 2.68 -17.99
C PHE A 40 0.34 1.97 -18.13
N ILE A 41 1.08 1.82 -17.03
CA ILE A 41 2.46 1.32 -17.06
C ILE A 41 2.47 -0.20 -17.23
N VAL A 42 1.77 -0.92 -16.36
CA VAL A 42 1.80 -2.39 -16.34
C VAL A 42 1.05 -2.92 -17.55
N SER A 43 -0.06 -2.30 -17.96
CA SER A 43 -0.76 -2.73 -19.18
C SER A 43 0.04 -2.50 -20.45
N ALA A 44 0.81 -1.41 -20.55
CA ALA A 44 1.73 -1.21 -21.67
C ALA A 44 2.87 -2.23 -21.67
N ASP A 45 3.35 -2.63 -20.49
CA ASP A 45 4.38 -3.67 -20.36
C ASP A 45 3.86 -5.06 -20.76
N ILE A 46 2.69 -5.46 -20.23
CA ILE A 46 2.00 -6.69 -20.65
C ILE A 46 1.74 -6.67 -22.15
N GLY A 47 1.25 -5.56 -22.69
CA GLY A 47 0.98 -5.39 -24.11
C GLY A 47 2.20 -5.70 -24.98
N ARG A 48 3.40 -5.25 -24.57
CA ARG A 48 4.66 -5.58 -25.28
C ARG A 48 5.00 -7.06 -25.19
N GLN A 49 4.76 -7.69 -24.04
CA GLN A 49 5.05 -9.11 -23.82
C GLN A 49 4.10 -10.06 -24.56
N VAL A 50 2.86 -9.65 -24.80
CA VAL A 50 1.83 -10.49 -25.45
C VAL A 50 1.60 -10.12 -26.92
N THR A 51 2.48 -9.29 -27.51
CA THR A 51 2.35 -8.84 -28.91
C THR A 51 2.20 -10.02 -29.89
N ASP A 52 2.96 -11.09 -29.67
CA ASP A 52 2.97 -12.27 -30.54
C ASP A 52 1.68 -13.11 -30.48
N TRP A 53 0.84 -12.88 -29.47
CA TRP A 53 -0.39 -13.64 -29.22
C TRP A 53 -1.61 -13.03 -29.95
N GLY A 54 -1.40 -11.92 -30.67
CA GLY A 54 -2.43 -11.23 -31.45
C GLY A 54 -3.09 -10.05 -30.73
N PRO A 55 -3.92 -9.27 -31.45
CA PRO A 55 -4.42 -7.97 -30.97
C PRO A 55 -5.37 -8.08 -29.76
N GLY A 56 -5.99 -9.23 -29.53
CA GLY A 56 -6.90 -9.48 -28.41
C GLY A 56 -6.22 -10.03 -27.15
N ALA A 57 -4.93 -10.34 -27.19
CA ALA A 57 -4.24 -11.05 -26.10
C ALA A 57 -4.23 -10.24 -24.79
N LEU A 58 -4.06 -8.91 -24.87
CA LEU A 58 -4.14 -8.05 -23.70
C LEU A 58 -5.51 -8.14 -23.03
N LEU A 59 -6.60 -8.10 -23.81
CA LEU A 59 -7.96 -8.21 -23.27
C LEU A 59 -8.19 -9.57 -22.60
N LEU A 60 -7.66 -10.65 -23.17
CA LEU A 60 -7.75 -11.98 -22.57
C LEU A 60 -7.04 -12.03 -21.21
N VAL A 61 -5.82 -11.48 -21.12
CA VAL A 61 -5.07 -11.38 -19.85
C VAL A 61 -5.87 -10.60 -18.81
N TRP A 62 -6.48 -9.47 -19.22
CA TRP A 62 -7.34 -8.67 -18.34
C TRP A 62 -8.57 -9.44 -17.85
N VAL A 63 -9.24 -10.19 -18.72
CA VAL A 63 -10.41 -10.99 -18.33
C VAL A 63 -10.02 -12.09 -17.33
N ILE A 64 -8.93 -12.81 -17.60
CA ILE A 64 -8.45 -13.88 -16.72
C ILE A 64 -8.05 -13.31 -15.35
N THR A 65 -7.24 -12.25 -15.33
CA THR A 65 -6.80 -11.62 -14.08
C THR A 65 -7.96 -10.96 -13.32
N GLY A 66 -8.94 -10.41 -14.03
CA GLY A 66 -10.18 -9.90 -13.45
C GLY A 66 -10.99 -10.99 -12.76
N ALA A 67 -11.18 -12.14 -13.42
CA ALA A 67 -11.87 -13.28 -12.84
C ALA A 67 -11.16 -13.81 -11.57
N MET A 68 -9.83 -13.95 -11.62
CA MET A 68 -9.04 -14.33 -10.44
C MET A 68 -9.20 -13.33 -9.29
N THR A 69 -9.21 -12.03 -9.60
CA THR A 69 -9.37 -10.96 -8.61
C THR A 69 -10.74 -11.00 -7.94
N VAL A 70 -11.81 -11.21 -8.72
CA VAL A 70 -13.19 -11.33 -8.19
C VAL A 70 -13.31 -12.51 -7.24
N THR A 71 -12.78 -13.68 -7.61
CA THR A 71 -12.79 -14.87 -6.75
C THR A 71 -12.07 -14.60 -5.42
N GLY A 72 -10.91 -13.94 -5.45
CA GLY A 72 -10.22 -13.52 -4.23
C GLY A 72 -11.02 -12.52 -3.39
N ALA A 73 -11.66 -11.54 -4.04
CA ALA A 73 -12.49 -10.54 -3.36
C ALA A 73 -13.69 -11.16 -2.65
N LEU A 74 -14.35 -12.16 -3.25
CA LEU A 74 -15.46 -12.88 -2.63
C LEU A 74 -15.01 -13.67 -1.40
N ALA A 75 -13.86 -14.37 -1.47
CA ALA A 75 -13.29 -15.06 -0.31
C ALA A 75 -12.97 -14.07 0.84
N TYR A 76 -12.42 -12.90 0.51
CA TYR A 76 -12.21 -11.85 1.51
C TYR A 76 -13.51 -11.27 2.08
N ALA A 77 -14.57 -11.17 1.28
CA ALA A 77 -15.87 -10.70 1.72
C ALA A 77 -16.51 -11.66 2.73
N GLU A 78 -16.43 -12.98 2.49
CA GLU A 78 -16.90 -14.00 3.43
C GLU A 78 -16.14 -13.94 4.76
N LEU A 79 -14.80 -13.84 4.71
CA LEU A 79 -13.97 -13.71 5.91
C LEU A 79 -14.27 -12.41 6.68
N ALA A 80 -14.48 -11.30 5.98
CA ALA A 80 -14.82 -10.02 6.59
C ALA A 80 -16.21 -10.04 7.25
N ALA A 81 -17.17 -10.75 6.64
CA ALA A 81 -18.51 -10.95 7.22
C ALA A 81 -18.47 -11.88 8.45
N MET A 82 -17.65 -12.93 8.41
CA MET A 82 -17.48 -13.88 9.51
C MET A 82 -16.74 -13.27 10.71
N MET A 83 -15.77 -12.37 10.46
CA MET A 83 -14.95 -11.73 11.50
C MET A 83 -15.00 -10.20 11.39
N PRO A 84 -16.11 -9.55 11.82
CA PRO A 84 -16.33 -8.10 11.69
C PRO A 84 -15.57 -7.31 12.77
N ARG A 85 -14.27 -7.57 12.90
CA ARG A 85 -13.35 -6.92 13.85
C ARG A 85 -12.35 -6.06 13.09
N ALA A 86 -11.96 -4.93 13.68
CA ALA A 86 -10.89 -4.11 13.12
C ALA A 86 -9.58 -4.90 13.12
N GLY A 87 -8.94 -5.01 11.94
CA GLY A 87 -7.63 -5.68 11.80
C GLY A 87 -7.44 -6.47 10.50
N GLY A 88 -8.48 -6.67 9.69
CA GLY A 88 -8.36 -7.18 8.31
C GLY A 88 -7.59 -8.50 8.18
N GLN A 89 -6.69 -8.58 7.20
CA GLN A 89 -5.88 -9.79 6.91
C GLN A 89 -5.13 -10.34 8.13
N TYR A 90 -4.64 -9.48 9.02
CA TYR A 90 -3.97 -9.92 10.24
C TYR A 90 -4.90 -10.76 11.12
N VAL A 91 -6.15 -10.31 11.31
CA VAL A 91 -7.15 -11.04 12.11
C VAL A 91 -7.53 -12.34 11.41
N PHE A 92 -7.67 -12.33 10.08
CA PHE A 92 -8.03 -13.54 9.33
C PHE A 92 -6.97 -14.64 9.46
N LEU A 93 -5.69 -14.28 9.37
CA LEU A 93 -4.59 -15.23 9.52
C LEU A 93 -4.39 -15.66 10.97
N ARG A 94 -4.56 -14.74 11.93
CA ARG A 94 -4.46 -15.04 13.35
C ARG A 94 -5.51 -16.05 13.81
N GLU A 95 -6.76 -15.84 13.42
CA GLU A 95 -7.90 -16.67 13.83
C GLU A 95 -8.05 -17.92 12.95
N GLY A 96 -7.72 -17.83 11.65
CA GLY A 96 -7.90 -18.93 10.70
C GLY A 96 -6.74 -19.92 10.62
N LEU A 97 -5.51 -19.51 10.97
CA LEU A 97 -4.32 -20.39 10.91
C LEU A 97 -3.70 -20.56 12.30
N SER A 98 -3.10 -19.50 12.84
CA SER A 98 -2.51 -19.51 14.18
C SER A 98 -2.09 -18.11 14.62
N PRO A 99 -1.94 -17.87 15.94
CA PRO A 99 -1.35 -16.64 16.46
C PRO A 99 0.05 -16.33 15.90
N ALA A 100 0.87 -17.36 15.66
CA ALA A 100 2.20 -17.21 15.08
C ALA A 100 2.13 -16.74 13.61
N ALA A 101 1.22 -17.31 12.80
CA ALA A 101 1.00 -16.88 11.43
C ALA A 101 0.52 -15.42 11.36
N GLY A 102 -0.43 -15.04 12.23
CA GLY A 102 -0.86 -13.66 12.38
C GLY A 102 0.30 -12.71 12.74
N PHE A 103 1.12 -13.09 13.73
CA PHE A 103 2.29 -12.31 14.15
C PHE A 103 3.30 -12.10 13.02
N LEU A 104 3.69 -13.18 12.33
CA LEU A 104 4.63 -13.11 11.20
C LEU A 104 4.08 -12.25 10.07
N TYR A 105 2.78 -12.38 9.77
CA TYR A 105 2.13 -11.53 8.79
C TYR A 105 2.13 -10.07 9.21
N GLY A 106 1.77 -9.76 10.47
CA GLY A 106 1.76 -8.40 10.99
C GLY A 106 3.13 -7.73 10.88
N TRP A 107 4.21 -8.44 11.22
CA TRP A 107 5.57 -7.96 11.03
C TRP A 107 5.90 -7.76 9.56
N THR A 108 5.66 -8.76 8.72
CA THR A 108 5.93 -8.69 7.27
C THR A 108 5.19 -7.52 6.62
N LEU A 109 3.92 -7.32 6.99
CA LEU A 109 3.10 -6.22 6.53
C LEU A 109 3.72 -4.88 6.90
N PHE A 110 4.21 -4.74 8.13
CA PHE A 110 4.78 -3.50 8.65
C PHE A 110 6.19 -3.18 8.12
N THR A 111 7.14 -4.13 8.20
CA THR A 111 8.56 -3.90 7.85
C THR A 111 8.91 -4.13 6.39
N VAL A 112 8.10 -4.87 5.63
CA VAL A 112 8.42 -5.20 4.24
C VAL A 112 7.37 -4.66 3.29
N ILE A 113 6.10 -5.04 3.46
CA ILE A 113 5.07 -4.74 2.46
C ILE A 113 4.76 -3.24 2.44
N GLN A 114 4.33 -2.66 3.56
CA GLN A 114 3.90 -1.26 3.60
C GLN A 114 5.07 -0.31 3.42
N THR A 115 6.18 -0.55 4.13
CA THR A 115 7.40 0.25 4.04
C THR A 115 8.04 0.16 2.65
N GLY A 116 8.15 -1.04 2.07
CA GLY A 116 8.64 -1.24 0.72
C GLY A 116 7.76 -0.57 -0.34
N THR A 117 6.43 -0.65 -0.21
CA THR A 117 5.49 0.01 -1.12
C THR A 117 5.65 1.53 -1.08
N ILE A 118 5.72 2.13 0.12
CA ILE A 118 5.93 3.57 0.29
C ILE A 118 7.25 4.00 -0.34
N ALA A 119 8.34 3.25 -0.11
CA ALA A 119 9.63 3.52 -0.70
C ALA A 119 9.61 3.44 -2.24
N ALA A 120 9.00 2.38 -2.80
CA ALA A 120 8.89 2.20 -4.24
C ALA A 120 8.10 3.34 -4.90
N VAL A 121 6.97 3.74 -4.33
CA VAL A 121 6.15 4.85 -4.84
C VAL A 121 6.92 6.18 -4.77
N ALA A 122 7.63 6.45 -3.68
CA ALA A 122 8.43 7.67 -3.54
C ALA A 122 9.58 7.73 -4.56
N VAL A 123 10.27 6.61 -4.81
CA VAL A 123 11.33 6.50 -5.83
C VAL A 123 10.77 6.67 -7.23
N ALA A 124 9.60 6.07 -7.52
CA ALA A 124 8.91 6.23 -8.79
C ALA A 124 8.51 7.70 -9.02
N PHE A 125 7.97 8.38 -8.00
CA PHE A 125 7.67 9.81 -8.06
C PHE A 125 8.93 10.63 -8.37
N ALA A 126 10.02 10.39 -7.65
CA ALA A 126 11.28 11.10 -7.89
C ALA A 126 11.82 10.86 -9.31
N ARG A 127 11.66 9.65 -9.86
CA ARG A 127 12.03 9.31 -11.24
C ARG A 127 11.22 10.11 -12.25
N PHE A 128 9.90 10.18 -12.08
CA PHE A 128 9.04 10.96 -12.97
C PHE A 128 9.31 12.46 -12.86
N LEU A 129 9.60 12.95 -11.66
CA LEU A 129 9.98 14.35 -11.46
C LEU A 129 11.32 14.67 -12.15
N GLY A 130 12.26 13.73 -12.19
CA GLY A 130 13.52 13.87 -12.93
C GLY A 130 13.36 14.02 -14.45
N VAL A 131 12.25 13.54 -15.02
CA VAL A 131 11.91 13.81 -16.44
C VAL A 131 11.58 15.30 -16.66
N LEU A 132 11.00 15.96 -15.65
CA LEU A 132 10.62 17.38 -15.70
C LEU A 132 11.76 18.31 -15.25
N VAL A 133 12.54 17.88 -14.25
CA VAL A 133 13.65 18.62 -13.66
C VAL A 133 14.93 17.80 -13.83
N PRO A 134 15.72 18.03 -14.89
CA PRO A 134 16.91 17.23 -15.22
C PRO A 134 17.97 17.20 -14.11
N SER A 135 17.94 18.15 -13.18
CA SER A 135 18.82 18.18 -12.00
C SER A 135 18.58 17.03 -11.01
N ILE A 136 17.42 16.36 -11.09
CA ILE A 136 17.09 15.21 -10.24
C ILE A 136 17.57 13.94 -10.95
N THR A 137 18.89 13.78 -10.99
CA THR A 137 19.51 12.62 -11.63
C THR A 137 19.52 11.40 -10.70
N PRO A 138 19.58 10.19 -11.27
CA PRO A 138 19.84 8.97 -10.50
C PRO A 138 21.29 8.88 -10.02
N ASP A 139 22.17 9.74 -10.51
CA ASP A 139 23.62 9.66 -10.29
C ASP A 139 23.98 9.83 -8.80
N ILE A 140 24.77 8.89 -8.31
CA ILE A 140 25.19 8.85 -6.92
C ILE A 140 26.38 9.79 -6.74
N PHE A 141 26.17 10.89 -6.03
CA PHE A 141 27.26 11.83 -5.69
C PHE A 141 27.99 11.41 -4.40
N LEU A 142 27.34 10.66 -3.51
CA LEU A 142 27.94 10.11 -2.30
C LEU A 142 27.73 8.60 -2.26
N SER A 143 28.74 7.84 -2.65
CA SER A 143 28.69 6.37 -2.57
C SER A 143 29.05 5.90 -1.17
N LEU A 144 28.25 4.96 -0.64
CA LEU A 144 28.44 4.28 0.64
C LEU A 144 28.85 2.81 0.44
N GLY A 145 29.17 2.41 -0.81
CA GLY A 145 29.52 1.04 -1.19
C GLY A 145 28.42 0.33 -1.97
N SER A 146 28.63 -0.97 -2.24
CA SER A 146 27.68 -1.80 -2.98
C SER A 146 27.45 -3.12 -2.26
N LEU A 147 26.19 -3.51 -2.11
CA LEU A 147 25.81 -4.79 -1.53
C LEU A 147 25.41 -5.77 -2.64
N HIS A 148 26.08 -6.92 -2.68
CA HIS A 148 25.71 -8.01 -3.58
C HIS A 148 24.84 -8.99 -2.81
N LEU A 149 23.56 -9.04 -3.16
CA LEU A 149 22.63 -10.01 -2.59
C LEU A 149 22.54 -11.24 -3.50
N PRO A 150 22.50 -12.46 -2.95
CA PRO A 150 22.26 -13.66 -3.74
C PRO A 150 20.90 -13.55 -4.45
N GLY A 151 20.89 -13.65 -5.77
CA GLY A 151 19.67 -13.58 -6.59
C GLY A 151 19.27 -12.17 -7.06
N ALA A 152 20.00 -11.12 -6.69
CA ALA A 152 19.83 -9.80 -7.31
C ALA A 152 20.56 -9.77 -8.67
N ALA A 153 19.91 -9.23 -9.71
CA ALA A 153 20.51 -9.12 -11.04
C ALA A 153 21.70 -8.14 -11.06
N ASP A 154 21.59 -7.04 -10.30
CA ASP A 154 22.62 -6.01 -10.20
C ASP A 154 22.99 -5.73 -8.73
N PRO A 155 24.24 -5.28 -8.47
CA PRO A 155 24.66 -4.88 -7.13
C PRO A 155 23.83 -3.69 -6.62
N ILE A 156 23.35 -3.77 -5.38
CA ILE A 156 22.62 -2.66 -4.76
C ILE A 156 23.62 -1.58 -4.37
N GLN A 157 23.67 -0.51 -5.15
CA GLN A 157 24.53 0.63 -4.86
C GLN A 157 23.95 1.45 -3.70
N LEU A 158 24.64 1.46 -2.57
CA LEU A 158 24.31 2.27 -1.40
C LEU A 158 24.91 3.66 -1.59
N GLY A 159 24.12 4.70 -1.36
CA GLY A 159 24.58 6.07 -1.58
C GLY A 159 23.45 7.07 -1.73
N LEU A 160 23.81 8.35 -1.81
CA LEU A 160 22.89 9.45 -2.03
C LEU A 160 22.95 9.90 -3.48
N SER A 161 21.78 10.02 -4.08
CA SER A 161 21.55 10.71 -5.35
C SER A 161 20.47 11.78 -5.15
N PRO A 162 20.40 12.80 -6.01
CA PRO A 162 19.32 13.78 -5.96
C PRO A 162 17.94 13.12 -5.98
N GLN A 163 17.75 12.08 -6.81
CA GLN A 163 16.51 11.31 -6.87
C GLN A 163 16.17 10.62 -5.53
N ARG A 164 17.15 9.99 -4.86
CA ARG A 164 16.94 9.35 -3.55
C ARG A 164 16.60 10.38 -2.48
N LEU A 165 17.25 11.55 -2.50
CA LEU A 165 16.97 12.63 -1.56
C LEU A 165 15.53 13.14 -1.72
N VAL A 166 15.09 13.35 -2.97
CA VAL A 166 13.70 13.73 -3.27
C VAL A 166 12.72 12.68 -2.75
N ALA A 167 12.99 11.38 -2.96
CA ALA A 167 12.15 10.31 -2.44
C ALA A 167 12.04 10.37 -0.90
N VAL A 168 13.16 10.57 -0.19
CA VAL A 168 13.18 10.71 1.28
C VAL A 168 12.38 11.93 1.74
N VAL A 169 12.57 13.09 1.09
CA VAL A 169 11.81 14.31 1.38
C VAL A 169 10.32 14.09 1.16
N MET A 170 9.93 13.42 0.07
CA MET A 170 8.53 13.12 -0.21
C MET A 170 7.91 12.22 0.86
N ILE A 171 8.62 11.19 1.31
CA ILE A 171 8.17 10.35 2.43
C ILE A 171 7.98 11.20 3.69
N ALA A 172 8.96 12.03 4.06
CA ALA A 172 8.87 12.88 5.23
C ALA A 172 7.68 13.86 5.17
N VAL A 173 7.44 14.47 4.00
CA VAL A 173 6.29 15.37 3.76
C VAL A 173 4.97 14.61 3.92
N LEU A 174 4.83 13.46 3.28
CA LEU A 174 3.62 12.64 3.38
C LEU A 174 3.39 12.16 4.81
N THR A 175 4.43 11.74 5.53
CA THR A 175 4.34 11.39 6.95
C THR A 175 3.86 12.59 7.78
N ALA A 176 4.42 13.78 7.57
CA ALA A 176 4.01 14.99 8.29
C ALA A 176 2.55 15.40 7.98
N ILE A 177 2.07 15.17 6.76
CA ILE A 177 0.66 15.39 6.40
C ILE A 177 -0.24 14.36 7.10
N ASN A 178 0.12 13.07 7.05
CA ASN A 178 -0.67 11.99 7.64
C ASN A 178 -0.80 12.10 9.17
N ILE A 179 0.24 12.60 9.87
CA ILE A 179 0.19 12.80 11.32
C ILE A 179 -0.74 13.96 11.72
N ARG A 180 -0.93 14.97 10.86
CA ARG A 180 -1.76 16.16 11.17
C ARG A 180 -3.27 15.97 11.05
N GLY A 181 -3.75 14.86 10.49
CA GLY A 181 -5.16 14.50 10.55
C GLY A 181 -5.66 13.60 9.43
N VAL A 182 -6.32 12.50 9.81
CA VAL A 182 -6.86 11.47 8.88
C VAL A 182 -7.89 12.06 7.90
N ARG A 183 -8.63 13.11 8.28
CA ARG A 183 -9.59 13.79 7.39
C ARG A 183 -8.92 14.51 6.21
N LEU A 184 -7.75 15.10 6.42
CA LEU A 184 -6.96 15.72 5.34
C LEU A 184 -6.40 14.67 4.39
N GLY A 185 -5.89 13.56 4.94
CA GLY A 185 -5.43 12.42 4.14
C GLY A 185 -6.55 11.84 3.26
N ALA A 186 -7.75 11.65 3.83
CA ALA A 186 -8.92 11.20 3.08
C ALA A 186 -9.33 12.19 1.98
N ALA A 187 -9.35 13.51 2.25
CA ALA A 187 -9.69 14.52 1.26
C ALA A 187 -8.67 14.55 0.09
N ILE A 188 -7.38 14.49 0.40
CA ILE A 188 -6.31 14.42 -0.62
C ILE A 188 -6.49 13.16 -1.47
N GLN A 189 -6.71 11.99 -0.84
CA GLN A 189 -6.94 10.74 -1.55
C GLN A 189 -8.16 10.82 -2.48
N THR A 190 -9.26 11.43 -2.04
CA THR A 190 -10.46 11.61 -2.88
C THR A 190 -10.15 12.51 -4.09
N VAL A 191 -9.45 13.63 -3.90
CA VAL A 191 -9.05 14.52 -5.01
C VAL A 191 -8.17 13.78 -6.02
N PHE A 192 -7.15 13.04 -5.56
CA PHE A 192 -6.31 12.24 -6.45
C PHE A 192 -7.10 11.13 -7.16
N SER A 193 -8.06 10.51 -6.47
CA SER A 193 -8.90 9.46 -7.07
C SER A 193 -9.79 10.04 -8.17
N VAL A 194 -10.42 11.19 -7.93
CA VAL A 194 -11.23 11.90 -8.94
C VAL A 194 -10.37 12.35 -10.11
N ALA A 195 -9.19 12.92 -9.86
CA ALA A 195 -8.27 13.32 -10.92
C ALA A 195 -7.82 12.13 -11.78
N LYS A 196 -7.54 10.97 -11.16
CA LYS A 196 -7.21 9.73 -11.88
C LYS A 196 -8.36 9.24 -12.75
N ILE A 197 -9.59 9.20 -12.20
CA ILE A 197 -10.78 8.79 -12.95
C ILE A 197 -11.04 9.76 -14.11
N GLY A 198 -10.89 11.06 -13.88
CA GLY A 198 -11.02 12.08 -14.93
C GLY A 198 -9.96 11.97 -16.02
N ALA A 199 -8.74 11.55 -15.70
CA ALA A 199 -7.69 11.29 -16.69
C ALA A 199 -7.91 10.03 -17.53
N LEU A 200 -8.82 9.14 -17.10
CA LEU A 200 -9.21 7.92 -17.81
C LEU A 200 -10.45 8.10 -18.69
N ALA A 201 -11.20 9.20 -18.51
CA ALA A 201 -12.41 9.55 -19.25
C ALA A 201 -12.07 10.40 -20.49
#